data_AF-A0A150GN63-F1
#
_entry.id   AF-A0A150GN63-F1
#
_cell.length_a   1.000
_cell.length_b   1.000
_cell.length_c   1.000
_cell.angle_alpha   90.00
_cell.angle_beta   90.00
_cell.angle_gamma   90.00
#
_symmetry.space_group_name_H-M   'P 1'
#
loop_
_entity.id
_entity.type
_entity.pdbx_description
1 polymer ?
#
loop_
_entity_poly.entity_id
_entity_poly.type
_entity_poly.pdbx_seq_one_letter_code
_entity_poly.pdbx_strand_id
1 'polypeptide(L)'
;MGDCTAGVVLPDEVMVSSAGTAEASFAGEGPGKPPALEAAYQDFKADQLVGLDRMALLLNAGMRAVIVRRAHEIDALPQTPPLAAVAAEPPAPWRLQMASQDLFLAAILLLLALSLTPLHRTRRNLLLQLRGWLDSAVYLLMLMPLPPLGGPLLAVPVTWTLVFRRRPLLYWVIFCVWEPAMFQLSPYLQARVTLVTLVPVSFLCRHYVRGHWPSVLLFAAAFIAGTIAVSAASDLRLRRRFRRMRRGELGAVRHLAAAGDASDGAGGSAASASGGGDGHYYGKPPKFLS
;
A
#
# COMPACT_ATOMS: atom_id res chain seq x y z
N MET A 1 37.57 -53.83 -27.94
CA MET A 1 37.29 -54.32 -26.57
C MET A 1 36.51 -53.20 -25.87
N GLY A 2 35.19 -53.38 -25.74
CA GLY A 2 34.32 -52.52 -24.92
C GLY A 2 33.52 -51.43 -25.65
N ASP A 3 32.56 -51.83 -26.49
CA ASP A 3 31.36 -51.04 -26.78
C ASP A 3 30.53 -50.83 -25.51
N CYS A 4 29.95 -49.64 -25.33
CA CYS A 4 28.78 -49.42 -24.47
C CYS A 4 27.94 -48.25 -25.02
N THR A 5 27.08 -48.59 -25.95
CA THR A 5 25.83 -47.89 -26.30
C THR A 5 24.87 -47.85 -25.12
N ALA A 6 24.34 -46.67 -24.78
CA ALA A 6 23.11 -46.55 -24.01
C ALA A 6 22.26 -45.43 -24.62
N GLY A 7 21.21 -45.83 -25.34
CA GLY A 7 20.21 -44.93 -25.90
C GLY A 7 19.35 -44.32 -24.80
N VAL A 8 19.05 -43.04 -24.94
CA VAL A 8 17.97 -42.39 -24.19
C VAL A 8 16.83 -42.14 -25.16
N VAL A 9 15.74 -42.85 -24.88
CA VAL A 9 14.46 -42.84 -25.57
C VAL A 9 13.73 -41.52 -25.26
N LEU A 10 13.32 -40.82 -26.32
CA LEU A 10 12.32 -39.75 -26.29
C LEU A 10 10.95 -40.33 -25.94
N PRO A 11 10.17 -39.71 -25.04
CA PRO A 11 8.72 -39.86 -25.07
C PRO A 11 8.09 -38.76 -25.92
N ASP A 12 7.54 -39.17 -27.06
CA ASP A 12 6.40 -38.53 -27.70
C ASP A 12 5.21 -38.63 -26.74
N GLU A 13 4.80 -37.52 -26.13
CA GLU A 13 3.40 -37.35 -25.72
C GLU A 13 2.89 -35.98 -26.16
N VAL A 14 2.18 -36.04 -27.27
CA VAL A 14 1.20 -35.08 -27.75
C VAL A 14 0.12 -34.92 -26.68
N MET A 15 0.20 -33.87 -25.86
CA MET A 15 -0.98 -33.30 -25.21
C MET A 15 -1.40 -32.03 -25.93
N VAL A 16 -2.29 -32.23 -26.90
CA VAL A 16 -3.28 -31.24 -27.31
C VAL A 16 -4.17 -30.98 -26.10
N SER A 17 -3.83 -29.97 -25.30
CA SER A 17 -4.74 -29.42 -24.30
C SER A 17 -5.35 -28.15 -24.87
N SER A 18 -6.44 -28.36 -25.62
CA SER A 18 -7.65 -27.55 -25.59
C SER A 18 -7.41 -26.05 -25.32
N ALA A 19 -7.30 -25.30 -26.41
CA ALA A 19 -7.74 -23.91 -26.45
C ALA A 19 -9.20 -23.87 -25.98
N GLY A 20 -9.39 -23.64 -24.68
CA GLY A 20 -10.69 -23.33 -24.11
C GLY A 20 -11.13 -22.00 -24.69
N THR A 21 -12.01 -22.08 -25.68
CA THR A 21 -12.93 -21.05 -26.08
C THR A 21 -13.49 -20.39 -24.82
N ALA A 22 -13.00 -19.19 -24.52
CA ALA A 22 -13.62 -18.27 -23.58
C ALA A 22 -14.91 -17.75 -24.21
N GLU A 23 -15.88 -18.64 -24.42
CA GLU A 23 -17.25 -18.24 -24.63
C GLU A 23 -17.74 -17.62 -23.32
N ALA A 24 -17.94 -16.31 -23.41
CA ALA A 24 -18.56 -15.50 -22.41
C ALA A 24 -19.99 -16.01 -22.13
N SER A 25 -20.11 -16.96 -21.21
CA SER A 25 -21.37 -17.25 -20.54
C SER A 25 -21.68 -16.11 -19.57
N PHE A 26 -22.23 -15.04 -20.14
CA PHE A 26 -22.91 -13.95 -19.44
C PHE A 26 -24.36 -14.37 -19.17
N ALA A 27 -24.55 -15.38 -18.32
CA ALA A 27 -25.88 -15.82 -17.92
C ALA A 27 -25.87 -16.21 -16.43
N GLY A 28 -26.33 -15.28 -15.58
CA GLY A 28 -26.57 -15.53 -14.15
C GLY A 28 -26.03 -14.45 -13.23
N GLU A 29 -26.63 -13.25 -13.25
CA GLU A 29 -26.44 -12.23 -12.21
C GLU A 29 -27.06 -12.69 -10.88
N GLY A 30 -26.32 -13.49 -10.11
CA GLY A 30 -26.48 -13.58 -8.66
C GLY A 30 -25.75 -12.41 -7.96
N PRO A 31 -26.04 -12.12 -6.68
CA PRO A 31 -25.34 -11.10 -5.90
C PRO A 31 -23.95 -11.60 -5.47
N GLY A 32 -23.11 -11.88 -6.46
CA GLY A 32 -21.73 -12.30 -6.30
C GLY A 32 -21.03 -11.95 -7.60
N LYS A 33 -20.31 -10.82 -7.64
CA LYS A 33 -19.46 -10.49 -8.78
C LYS A 33 -18.60 -11.72 -9.12
N PRO A 34 -18.46 -12.11 -10.40
CA PRO A 34 -17.61 -13.23 -10.76
C PRO A 34 -16.19 -12.95 -10.23
N PRO A 35 -15.54 -13.92 -9.55
CA PRO A 35 -14.24 -13.74 -8.90
C PRO A 35 -13.17 -13.20 -9.86
N ALA A 36 -13.30 -13.49 -11.16
CA ALA A 36 -12.45 -12.96 -12.22
C ALA A 36 -12.50 -11.42 -12.37
N LEU A 37 -13.66 -10.78 -12.14
CA LEU A 37 -13.79 -9.33 -12.27
C LEU A 37 -13.13 -8.60 -11.10
N GLU A 38 -13.26 -9.13 -9.88
CA GLU A 38 -12.59 -8.54 -8.73
C GLU A 38 -11.08 -8.77 -8.81
N ALA A 39 -10.62 -9.95 -9.27
CA ALA A 39 -9.20 -10.19 -9.54
C ALA A 39 -8.63 -9.19 -10.55
N ALA A 40 -9.28 -9.01 -11.71
CA ALA A 40 -8.85 -8.04 -12.71
C ALA A 40 -8.85 -6.58 -12.18
N TYR A 41 -9.77 -6.25 -11.28
CA TYR A 41 -9.75 -4.94 -10.60
C TYR A 41 -8.55 -4.81 -9.64
N GLN A 42 -8.22 -5.85 -8.88
CA GLN A 42 -7.08 -5.83 -7.97
C GLN A 42 -5.75 -5.72 -8.73
N ASP A 43 -5.62 -6.39 -9.88
CA ASP A 43 -4.44 -6.28 -10.75
C ASP A 43 -4.30 -4.87 -11.31
N PHE A 44 -5.39 -4.32 -11.88
CA PHE A 44 -5.43 -2.93 -12.33
C PHE A 44 -5.05 -1.96 -11.20
N LYS A 45 -5.57 -2.18 -9.99
CA LYS A 45 -5.27 -1.36 -8.82
C LYS A 45 -3.80 -1.48 -8.42
N ALA A 46 -3.23 -2.67 -8.41
CA ALA A 46 -1.82 -2.88 -8.09
C ALA A 46 -0.93 -2.10 -9.07
N ASP A 47 -1.18 -2.22 -10.38
CA ASP A 47 -0.40 -1.54 -11.41
C ASP A 47 -0.46 -0.01 -11.32
N GLN A 48 -1.65 0.55 -11.07
CA GLN A 48 -1.81 2.00 -10.92
C GLN A 48 -1.13 2.55 -9.65
N LEU A 49 -0.97 1.73 -8.61
CA LEU A 49 -0.51 2.19 -7.30
C LEU A 49 0.96 1.88 -6.99
N VAL A 50 1.65 1.05 -7.79
CA VAL A 50 3.08 0.74 -7.56
C VAL A 50 3.92 2.00 -7.40
N GLY A 51 3.73 3.00 -8.27
CA GLY A 51 4.48 4.25 -8.20
C GLY A 51 4.17 5.05 -6.92
N LEU A 52 2.89 5.12 -6.55
CA LEU A 52 2.44 5.83 -5.36
C LEU A 52 2.94 5.16 -4.08
N ASP A 53 2.84 3.83 -3.99
CA ASP A 53 3.31 3.06 -2.84
C ASP A 53 4.82 3.26 -2.61
N ARG A 54 5.63 3.25 -3.68
CA ARG A 54 7.07 3.51 -3.61
C ARG A 54 7.37 4.93 -3.15
N MET A 55 6.68 5.91 -3.71
CA MET A 55 6.83 7.31 -3.28
C MET A 55 6.42 7.50 -1.82
N ALA A 56 5.37 6.82 -1.36
CA ALA A 56 4.95 6.83 0.03
C ALA A 56 6.05 6.29 0.96
N LEU A 57 6.61 5.13 0.61
CA LEU A 57 7.66 4.49 1.39
C LEU A 57 8.93 5.35 1.39
N LEU A 58 9.33 5.91 0.25
CA LEU A 58 10.46 6.82 0.13
C LEU A 58 10.28 8.09 0.97
N LEU A 59 9.12 8.73 0.89
CA LEU A 59 8.84 9.94 1.67
C LEU A 59 8.84 9.64 3.17
N ASN A 60 8.24 8.51 3.58
CA ASN A 60 8.23 8.10 4.97
C ASN A 60 9.66 7.79 5.46
N ALA A 61 10.46 7.05 4.68
CA ALA A 61 11.86 6.78 5.00
C ALA A 61 12.67 8.07 5.13
N GLY A 62 12.52 9.00 4.18
CA GLY A 62 13.21 10.30 4.19
C GLY A 62 12.83 11.14 5.40
N MET A 63 11.54 11.24 5.72
CA MET A 63 11.06 11.94 6.91
C MET A 63 11.65 11.33 8.19
N ARG A 64 11.65 9.99 8.32
CA ARG A 64 12.24 9.31 9.49
C ARG A 64 13.75 9.52 9.56
N ALA A 65 14.48 9.40 8.46
CA ALA A 65 15.91 9.65 8.41
C ALA A 65 16.26 11.09 8.85
N VAL A 66 15.46 12.09 8.44
CA VAL A 66 15.63 13.47 8.91
C VAL A 66 15.41 13.59 10.42
N ILE A 67 14.42 12.89 10.98
CA ILE A 67 14.17 12.87 12.43
C ILE A 67 15.35 12.23 13.18
N VAL A 68 15.86 11.09 12.69
CA VAL A 68 17.03 10.40 13.27
C VAL A 68 18.25 11.31 13.25
N ARG A 69 18.53 11.92 12.08
CA ARG A 69 19.67 12.84 11.91
C ARG A 69 19.58 14.04 12.86
N ARG A 70 18.41 14.66 12.97
CA ARG A 70 18.20 15.78 13.92
C ARG A 70 18.37 15.35 15.37
N ALA A 71 17.94 14.13 15.71
CA ALA A 71 18.12 13.62 17.06
C ALA A 71 19.62 13.44 17.39
N HIS A 72 20.43 12.99 16.43
CA HIS A 72 21.90 12.95 16.57
C HIS A 72 22.52 14.35 16.68
N GLU A 73 22.08 15.31 15.87
CA GLU A 73 22.56 16.70 15.91
C GLU A 73 22.31 17.35 17.28
N ILE A 74 21.15 17.09 17.89
CA ILE A 74 20.79 17.64 19.22
C ILE A 74 21.67 17.06 20.34
N ASP A 75 22.03 15.77 20.25
CA ASP A 75 22.89 15.11 21.25
C ASP A 75 24.36 15.54 21.14
N ALA A 76 24.81 15.88 19.93
CA ALA A 76 26.18 16.35 19.69
C ALA A 76 26.45 17.78 20.21
N LEU A 77 25.42 18.53 20.59
CA LEU A 77 25.58 19.87 21.16
C LEU A 77 26.00 19.79 22.64
N PRO A 78 26.93 20.64 23.11
CA PRO A 78 27.28 20.71 24.52
C PRO A 78 26.03 20.97 25.36
N GLN A 79 25.76 20.11 26.34
CA GLN A 79 24.62 20.29 27.23
C GLN A 79 24.86 21.49 28.14
N THR A 80 24.44 22.68 27.71
CA THR A 80 24.30 23.84 28.59
C THR A 80 23.10 23.64 29.52
N PRO A 81 23.26 23.55 30.85
CA PRO A 81 22.13 23.67 31.77
C PRO A 81 21.68 25.15 31.76
N PRO A 82 20.37 25.49 31.71
CA PRO A 82 19.35 25.03 32.65
C PRO A 82 17.93 24.97 32.03
N LEU A 83 17.56 23.85 31.39
CA LEU A 83 16.15 23.59 31.02
C LEU A 83 15.61 22.27 31.61
N ALA A 84 16.43 21.59 32.40
CA ALA A 84 16.09 20.35 33.10
C ALA A 84 14.93 20.50 34.11
N ALA A 85 14.54 21.72 34.47
CA ALA A 85 13.45 21.98 35.42
C ALA A 85 12.03 21.80 34.85
N VAL A 86 11.85 21.58 33.54
CA VAL A 86 10.51 21.51 32.91
C VAL A 86 10.08 20.07 32.53
N ALA A 87 11.00 19.09 32.55
CA ALA A 87 10.69 17.71 32.22
C ALA A 87 10.53 16.87 33.49
N ALA A 88 9.28 16.49 33.80
CA ALA A 88 8.92 15.68 34.97
C ALA A 88 9.39 14.21 34.92
N GLU A 89 10.08 13.78 33.86
CA GLU A 89 10.64 12.43 33.73
C GLU A 89 12.12 12.51 33.34
N PRO A 90 12.99 11.67 33.94
CA PRO A 90 14.38 11.58 33.54
C PRO A 90 14.45 11.19 32.06
N PRO A 91 15.26 11.89 31.25
CA PRO A 91 15.37 11.58 29.82
C PRO A 91 15.81 10.13 29.66
N ALA A 92 14.98 9.34 28.97
CA ALA A 92 15.33 7.96 28.66
C ALA A 92 16.70 7.92 27.97
N PRO A 93 17.54 6.91 28.24
CA PRO A 93 18.90 6.86 27.72
C PRO A 93 18.86 6.99 26.20
N TRP A 94 19.58 7.97 25.66
CA TRP A 94 19.55 8.36 24.24
C TRP A 94 19.70 7.15 23.30
N ARG A 95 20.46 6.13 23.72
CA ARG A 95 20.64 4.86 23.00
C ARG A 95 19.33 4.14 22.70
N LEU A 96 18.41 4.09 23.67
CA LEU A 96 17.09 3.47 23.47
C LEU A 96 16.20 4.30 22.54
N GLN A 97 16.35 5.64 22.54
CA GLN A 97 15.65 6.51 21.60
C GLN A 97 16.16 6.31 20.16
N MET A 98 17.47 6.14 19.98
CA MET A 98 18.04 5.86 18.65
C MET A 98 17.67 4.47 18.17
N ALA A 99 17.80 3.45 19.01
CA ALA A 99 17.41 2.08 18.67
C ALA A 99 15.95 2.00 18.18
N SER A 100 15.06 2.78 18.79
CA SER A 100 13.65 2.81 18.41
C SER A 100 13.42 3.53 17.06
N GLN A 101 14.16 4.61 16.77
CA GLN A 101 14.12 5.26 15.46
C GLN A 101 14.73 4.39 14.36
N ASP A 102 15.84 3.72 14.64
CA ASP A 102 16.53 2.83 13.72
C ASP A 102 15.66 1.63 13.36
N LEU A 103 14.94 1.07 14.33
CA LEU A 103 14.01 -0.04 14.09
C LEU A 103 12.84 0.38 13.16
N PHE A 104 12.28 1.58 13.36
CA PHE A 104 11.27 2.12 12.45
C PHE A 104 11.81 2.34 11.05
N LEU A 105 13.01 2.93 10.94
CA LEU A 105 13.64 3.20 9.64
C LEU A 105 13.97 1.89 8.92
N ALA A 106 14.55 0.92 9.62
CA ALA A 106 14.85 -0.41 9.08
C ALA A 106 13.59 -1.12 8.56
N ALA A 107 12.47 -1.05 9.30
CA ALA A 107 11.20 -1.61 8.84
C ALA A 107 10.69 -0.94 7.55
N ILE A 108 10.81 0.39 7.41
CA ILE A 108 10.44 1.10 6.18
C ILE A 108 11.37 0.70 5.03
N LEU A 109 12.68 0.71 5.26
CA LEU A 109 13.67 0.39 4.23
C LEU A 109 13.54 -1.06 3.75
N LEU A 110 13.25 -2.00 4.64
CA LEU A 110 12.94 -3.39 4.28
C LEU A 110 11.74 -3.45 3.33
N LEU A 111 10.64 -2.77 3.66
CA LEU A 111 9.44 -2.77 2.83
C LEU A 111 9.64 -2.03 1.51
N LEU A 112 10.44 -0.96 1.51
CA LEU A 112 10.87 -0.27 0.31
C LEU A 112 11.67 -1.22 -0.59
N ALA A 113 12.67 -1.92 -0.04
CA ALA A 113 13.44 -2.92 -0.79
C ALA A 113 12.53 -4.01 -1.37
N LEU A 114 11.60 -4.55 -0.57
CA LEU A 114 10.61 -5.52 -1.04
C LEU A 114 9.69 -4.94 -2.13
N SER A 115 9.36 -3.65 -2.07
CA SER A 115 8.54 -2.97 -3.10
C SER A 115 9.22 -2.83 -4.47
N LEU A 116 10.56 -2.95 -4.50
CA LEU A 116 11.35 -2.94 -5.73
C LEU A 116 11.40 -4.33 -6.38
N THR A 117 11.04 -5.39 -5.65
CA THR A 117 11.01 -6.76 -6.17
C THR A 117 9.68 -7.07 -6.89
N PRO A 118 9.64 -8.08 -7.78
CA PRO A 118 8.38 -8.53 -8.40
C PRO A 118 7.35 -9.06 -7.38
N LEU A 119 7.77 -9.41 -6.16
CA LEU A 119 6.86 -9.79 -5.07
C LEU A 119 5.87 -8.67 -4.73
N HIS A 120 6.22 -7.41 -5.00
CA HIS A 120 5.32 -6.29 -4.76
C HIS A 120 4.03 -6.39 -5.57
N ARG A 121 4.11 -6.82 -6.83
CA ARG A 121 2.91 -6.95 -7.68
C ARG A 121 1.98 -8.05 -7.18
N THR A 122 2.54 -9.20 -6.81
CA THR A 122 1.74 -10.37 -6.39
C THR A 122 1.26 -10.30 -4.94
N ARG A 123 2.04 -9.67 -4.05
CA ARG A 123 1.79 -9.64 -2.61
C ARG A 123 1.63 -8.22 -2.04
N ARG A 124 1.27 -7.25 -2.87
CA ARG A 124 1.06 -5.83 -2.48
C ARG A 124 0.30 -5.69 -1.16
N ASN A 125 -0.87 -6.31 -1.08
CA ASN A 125 -1.76 -6.21 0.08
C ASN A 125 -1.17 -6.83 1.36
N LEU A 126 -0.32 -7.86 1.23
CA LEU A 126 0.37 -8.48 2.36
C LEU A 126 1.50 -7.57 2.86
N LEU A 127 2.28 -6.98 1.95
CA LEU A 127 3.38 -6.07 2.31
C LEU A 127 2.87 -4.82 3.03
N LEU A 128 1.75 -4.25 2.56
CA LEU A 128 1.12 -3.10 3.21
C LEU A 128 0.50 -3.45 4.57
N GLN A 129 -0.02 -4.66 4.75
CA GLN A 129 -0.42 -5.15 6.07
C GLN A 129 0.81 -5.32 6.97
N LEU A 130 1.86 -5.99 6.49
CA LEU A 130 3.10 -6.17 7.23
C LEU A 130 3.68 -4.84 7.71
N ARG A 131 3.57 -3.77 6.92
CA ARG A 131 3.91 -2.40 7.33
C ARG A 131 3.17 -1.97 8.59
N GLY A 132 1.84 -2.01 8.55
CA GLY A 132 1.01 -1.59 9.68
C GLY A 132 1.25 -2.44 10.94
N TRP A 133 1.53 -3.73 10.76
CA TRP A 133 1.86 -4.65 11.85
C TRP A 133 3.23 -4.36 12.46
N LEU A 134 4.26 -4.16 11.63
CA LEU A 134 5.60 -3.78 12.10
C LEU A 134 5.55 -2.45 12.84
N ASP A 135 4.87 -1.45 12.30
CA ASP A 135 4.73 -0.15 12.99
C ASP A 135 4.02 -0.29 14.33
N SER A 136 2.93 -1.05 14.37
CA SER A 136 2.19 -1.31 15.61
C SER A 136 3.05 -2.02 16.63
N ALA A 137 3.86 -3.00 16.22
CA ALA A 137 4.79 -3.71 17.10
C ALA A 137 5.82 -2.76 17.70
N VAL A 138 6.43 -1.88 16.89
CA VAL A 138 7.41 -0.91 17.40
C VAL A 138 6.74 0.09 18.36
N TYR A 139 5.54 0.59 18.05
CA TYR A 139 4.80 1.45 18.99
C TYR A 139 4.47 0.73 20.30
N LEU A 140 4.07 -0.55 20.25
CA LEU A 140 3.81 -1.34 21.47
C LEU A 140 5.08 -1.53 22.29
N LEU A 141 6.23 -1.80 21.65
CA LEU A 141 7.52 -1.88 22.35
C LEU A 141 7.92 -0.55 23.03
N MET A 142 7.49 0.59 22.46
CA MET A 142 7.72 1.92 23.04
C MET A 142 6.76 2.29 24.17
N LEU A 143 5.52 1.80 24.12
CA LEU A 143 4.43 2.33 24.95
C LEU A 143 3.91 1.34 25.99
N MET A 144 4.10 0.04 25.77
CA MET A 144 3.60 -0.99 26.67
C MET A 144 4.61 -1.21 27.80
N PRO A 145 4.24 -0.94 29.07
CA PRO A 145 5.08 -1.34 30.19
C PRO A 145 5.07 -2.86 30.28
N LEU A 146 6.25 -3.49 30.21
CA LEU A 146 6.34 -4.94 30.39
C LEU A 146 6.38 -5.27 31.88
N PRO A 147 5.45 -6.11 32.37
CA PRO A 147 5.31 -6.42 33.80
C PRO A 147 6.62 -6.84 34.51
N PRO A 148 7.50 -7.68 33.93
CA PRO A 148 8.73 -8.08 34.63
C PRO A 148 9.84 -7.01 34.59
N LEU A 149 9.73 -6.00 33.72
CA LEU A 149 10.79 -5.03 33.44
C LEU A 149 10.51 -3.63 34.02
N GLY A 150 9.33 -3.40 34.59
CA GLY A 150 8.97 -2.16 35.28
C GLY A 150 8.91 -0.90 34.39
N GLY A 151 9.02 -1.05 33.06
CA GLY A 151 9.05 0.09 32.13
C GLY A 151 8.91 -0.34 30.65
N PRO A 152 8.81 0.64 29.73
CA PRO A 152 8.80 0.37 28.30
C PRO A 152 10.18 -0.12 27.82
N LEU A 153 10.21 -1.04 26.84
CA LEU A 153 11.46 -1.57 26.27
C LEU A 153 12.21 -0.54 25.44
N LEU A 154 11.46 0.27 24.70
CA LEU A 154 11.98 1.33 23.86
C LEU A 154 11.53 2.68 24.40
N ALA A 155 12.40 3.66 24.28
CA ALA A 155 12.09 5.01 24.67
C ALA A 155 11.27 5.71 23.57
N VAL A 156 10.21 6.42 23.98
CA VAL A 156 9.51 7.36 23.08
C VAL A 156 10.45 8.54 22.83
N PRO A 157 10.79 8.84 21.57
CA PRO A 157 11.67 9.97 21.27
C PRO A 157 11.04 11.29 21.70
N VAL A 158 11.83 12.13 22.39
CA VAL A 158 11.38 13.45 22.85
C VAL A 158 10.99 14.36 21.68
N THR A 159 11.62 14.17 20.52
CA THR A 159 11.27 14.91 19.30
C THR A 159 9.83 14.67 18.86
N TRP A 160 9.30 13.46 19.08
CA TRP A 160 7.91 13.16 18.75
C TRP A 160 6.98 13.91 19.70
N THR A 161 7.24 13.85 21.00
CA THR A 161 6.38 14.48 22.00
C THR A 161 6.32 16.01 21.84
N LEU A 162 7.43 16.64 21.48
CA LEU A 162 7.50 18.08 21.18
C LEU A 162 6.67 18.47 19.95
N VAL A 163 6.77 17.70 18.87
CA VAL A 163 5.98 17.96 17.65
C VAL A 163 4.49 17.76 17.93
N PHE A 164 4.13 16.70 18.66
CA PHE A 164 2.76 16.42 19.07
C PHE A 164 2.14 17.56 19.89
N ARG A 165 2.87 18.08 20.88
CA ARG A 165 2.39 19.20 21.70
C ARG A 165 2.22 20.48 20.90
N ARG A 166 3.13 20.75 19.96
CA ARG A 166 3.09 22.00 19.16
C ARG A 166 2.06 21.96 18.05
N ARG A 167 1.80 20.80 17.44
CA ARG A 167 0.95 20.67 16.25
C ARG A 167 0.10 19.39 16.27
N PRO A 168 -0.88 19.28 17.19
CA PRO A 168 -1.73 18.09 17.29
C PRO A 168 -2.54 17.85 16.01
N LEU A 169 -3.00 18.91 15.35
CA LEU A 169 -3.77 18.82 14.11
C LEU A 169 -2.94 18.23 12.96
N LEU A 170 -1.64 18.55 12.87
CA LEU A 170 -0.78 18.00 11.82
C LEU A 170 -0.65 16.49 11.97
N TYR A 171 -0.50 16.00 13.20
CA TYR A 171 -0.45 14.57 13.47
C TYR A 171 -1.75 13.88 13.07
N TRP A 172 -2.89 14.47 13.42
CA TRP A 172 -4.21 14.00 13.00
C TRP A 172 -4.31 13.87 11.48
N VAL A 173 -3.91 14.89 10.73
CA VAL A 173 -3.94 14.86 9.27
C VAL A 173 -3.02 13.75 8.73
N ILE A 174 -1.84 13.57 9.33
CA ILE A 174 -0.89 12.54 8.89
C ILE A 174 -1.48 11.13 9.09
N PHE A 175 -2.03 10.81 10.27
CA PHE A 175 -2.50 9.45 10.57
C PHE A 175 -3.90 9.17 10.03
N CYS A 176 -4.81 10.14 10.10
CA CYS A 176 -6.21 9.92 9.69
C CYS A 176 -6.43 10.11 8.19
N VAL A 177 -5.58 10.89 7.50
CA VAL A 177 -5.80 11.27 6.10
C VAL A 177 -4.64 10.86 5.21
N TRP A 178 -3.42 11.29 5.54
CA TRP A 178 -2.26 11.06 4.67
C TRP A 178 -1.92 9.58 4.54
N GLU A 179 -1.74 8.89 5.67
CA GLU A 179 -1.40 7.47 5.69
C GLU A 179 -2.39 6.59 4.89
N PRO A 180 -3.72 6.64 5.15
CA PRO A 180 -4.68 5.86 4.38
C PRO A 180 -4.76 6.29 2.90
N ALA A 181 -4.54 7.57 2.59
CA ALA A 181 -4.52 8.06 1.22
C ALA A 181 -3.32 7.55 0.41
N MET A 182 -2.18 7.33 1.06
CA MET A 182 -0.97 6.83 0.40
C MET A 182 -1.02 5.31 0.18
N PHE A 183 -1.56 4.54 1.12
CA PHE A 183 -1.58 3.07 0.99
C PHE A 183 -2.75 2.54 0.16
N GLN A 184 -3.86 3.28 0.07
CA GLN A 184 -5.06 2.94 -0.70
C GLN A 184 -5.44 1.45 -0.62
N LEU A 185 -5.36 0.89 0.59
CA LEU A 185 -5.80 -0.48 0.85
C LEU A 185 -7.29 -0.63 0.53
N SER A 186 -7.75 -1.86 0.28
CA SER A 186 -9.19 -2.10 0.24
C SER A 186 -9.80 -1.75 1.62
N PRO A 187 -11.05 -1.26 1.69
CA PRO A 187 -11.64 -0.85 2.97
C PRO A 187 -11.61 -1.94 4.04
N TYR A 188 -11.78 -3.20 3.64
CA TYR A 188 -11.67 -4.36 4.53
C TYR A 188 -10.25 -4.53 5.11
N LEU A 189 -9.23 -4.44 4.27
CA LEU A 189 -7.83 -4.54 4.73
C LEU A 189 -7.41 -3.32 5.54
N GLN A 190 -7.88 -2.12 5.16
CA GLN A 190 -7.68 -0.91 5.94
C GLN A 190 -8.29 -1.06 7.33
N ALA A 191 -9.49 -1.63 7.45
CA ALA A 191 -10.13 -1.89 8.74
C ALA A 191 -9.28 -2.81 9.62
N ARG A 192 -8.70 -3.88 9.06
CA ARG A 192 -7.80 -4.78 9.79
C ARG A 192 -6.55 -4.05 10.29
N VAL A 193 -5.89 -3.28 9.43
CA VAL A 193 -4.69 -2.50 9.83
C VAL A 193 -5.05 -1.44 10.87
N THR A 194 -6.19 -0.76 10.69
CA THR A 194 -6.71 0.25 11.63
C THR A 194 -6.98 -0.36 13.00
N LEU A 195 -7.56 -1.58 13.06
CA LEU A 195 -7.82 -2.28 14.32
C LEU A 195 -6.52 -2.60 15.07
N VAL A 196 -5.51 -3.10 14.36
CA VAL A 196 -4.20 -3.44 14.95
C VAL A 196 -3.46 -2.18 15.43
N THR A 197 -3.54 -1.09 14.66
CA THR A 197 -2.91 0.20 15.02
C THR A 197 -3.69 0.95 16.11
N LEU A 198 -4.96 0.62 16.35
CA LEU A 198 -5.80 1.30 17.33
C LEU A 198 -5.22 1.22 18.74
N VAL A 199 -4.71 0.05 19.12
CA VAL A 199 -4.14 -0.20 20.46
C VAL A 199 -2.94 0.70 20.73
N PRO A 200 -1.84 0.65 19.95
CA PRO A 200 -0.68 1.52 20.19
C PRO A 200 -1.03 3.00 20.09
N VAL A 201 -1.88 3.40 19.15
CA VAL A 201 -2.28 4.79 18.99
C VAL A 201 -3.11 5.29 20.19
N SER A 202 -3.95 4.43 20.77
CA SER A 202 -4.70 4.75 21.99
C SER A 202 -3.77 4.93 23.20
N PHE A 203 -2.75 4.06 23.35
CA PHE A 203 -1.72 4.23 24.38
C PHE A 203 -0.94 5.53 24.20
N LEU A 204 -0.58 5.85 22.95
CA LEU A 204 0.13 7.07 22.62
C LEU A 204 -0.71 8.31 22.99
N CYS A 205 -1.98 8.33 22.59
CA CYS A 205 -2.90 9.41 22.95
C CYS A 205 -3.11 9.51 24.46
N ARG A 206 -3.26 8.37 25.15
CA ARG A 206 -3.39 8.33 26.61
C ARG A 206 -2.18 8.94 27.30
N HIS A 207 -0.97 8.62 26.82
CA HIS A 207 0.28 9.19 27.33
C HIS A 207 0.31 10.73 27.13
N TYR A 208 -0.15 11.22 25.98
CA TYR A 208 -0.17 12.66 25.70
C TYR A 208 -1.21 13.47 26.47
N VAL A 209 -2.43 12.93 26.65
CA VAL A 209 -3.53 13.62 27.34
C VAL A 209 -3.55 13.31 28.85
N ARG A 210 -2.40 12.90 29.42
CA ARG A 210 -2.24 12.62 30.86
C ARG A 210 -3.33 11.70 31.43
N GLY A 211 -3.78 10.72 30.65
CA GLY A 211 -4.77 9.73 31.09
C GLY A 211 -6.25 10.06 30.89
N HIS A 212 -6.61 11.18 30.24
CA HIS A 212 -8.02 11.54 30.00
C HIS A 212 -8.68 10.68 28.90
N TRP A 213 -9.44 9.67 29.30
CA TRP A 213 -10.06 8.68 28.40
C TRP A 213 -11.02 9.24 27.34
N PRO A 214 -11.90 10.23 27.63
CA PRO A 214 -12.82 10.74 26.62
C PRO A 214 -12.12 11.27 25.36
N SER A 215 -10.99 11.97 25.52
CA SER A 215 -10.19 12.47 24.40
C SER A 215 -9.55 11.34 23.60
N VAL A 216 -9.12 10.26 24.27
CA VAL A 216 -8.58 9.06 23.62
C VAL A 216 -9.65 8.36 22.79
N LEU A 217 -10.87 8.22 23.34
CA LEU A 217 -12.00 7.62 22.63
C LEU A 217 -12.44 8.46 21.42
N LEU A 218 -12.51 9.79 21.57
CA LEU A 218 -12.83 10.69 20.46
C LEU A 218 -11.77 10.60 19.36
N PHE A 219 -10.49 10.58 19.74
CA PHE A 219 -9.39 10.37 18.81
C PHE A 219 -9.54 9.03 18.09
N ALA A 220 -9.72 7.94 18.83
CA ALA A 220 -9.85 6.60 18.29
C ALA A 220 -11.02 6.49 17.29
N ALA A 221 -12.18 7.02 17.65
CA ALA A 221 -13.37 7.02 16.81
C ALA A 221 -13.11 7.78 15.50
N ALA A 222 -12.51 8.96 15.56
CA ALA A 222 -12.26 9.75 14.38
C ALA A 222 -11.08 9.23 13.54
N PHE A 223 -10.09 8.59 14.16
CA PHE A 223 -9.04 7.85 13.47
C PHE A 223 -9.65 6.72 12.64
N ILE A 224 -10.51 5.89 13.23
CA ILE A 224 -11.22 4.82 12.51
C ILE A 224 -12.09 5.41 11.39
N ALA A 225 -12.91 6.42 11.70
CA ALA A 225 -13.78 7.03 10.71
C ALA A 225 -12.99 7.64 9.54
N GLY A 226 -11.91 8.36 9.84
CA GLY A 226 -11.03 8.98 8.84
C GLY A 226 -10.35 7.96 7.93
N THR A 227 -9.72 6.94 8.50
CA THR A 227 -9.00 5.93 7.70
C THR A 227 -9.94 5.13 6.81
N ILE A 228 -11.11 4.75 7.32
CA ILE A 228 -12.13 4.03 6.54
C ILE A 228 -12.74 4.92 5.46
N ALA A 229 -13.08 6.17 5.77
CA ALA A 229 -13.65 7.10 4.79
C ALA A 229 -12.67 7.39 3.65
N VAL A 230 -11.40 7.63 3.95
CA VAL A 230 -10.36 7.89 2.94
C VAL A 230 -10.08 6.65 2.09
N SER A 231 -10.01 5.46 2.70
CA SER A 231 -9.86 4.20 1.97
C SER A 231 -11.06 3.92 1.05
N ALA A 232 -12.28 4.12 1.55
CA ALA A 232 -13.49 3.94 0.74
C ALA A 232 -13.55 4.95 -0.42
N ALA A 233 -13.24 6.23 -0.16
CA ALA A 233 -13.25 7.27 -1.18
C ALA A 233 -12.23 7.01 -2.28
N SER A 234 -10.99 6.64 -1.92
CA SER A 234 -9.94 6.30 -2.88
C SER A 234 -10.27 5.04 -3.69
N ASP A 235 -10.79 3.99 -3.04
CA ASP A 235 -11.21 2.76 -3.72
C ASP A 235 -12.39 3.00 -4.68
N LEU A 236 -13.39 3.80 -4.30
CA LEU A 236 -14.50 4.17 -5.18
C LEU A 236 -14.01 4.92 -6.43
N ARG A 237 -13.05 5.84 -6.28
CA ARG A 237 -12.46 6.57 -7.43
C ARG A 237 -11.75 5.61 -8.38
N LEU A 238 -10.97 4.66 -7.86
CA LEU A 238 -10.30 3.62 -8.66
C LEU A 238 -11.30 2.69 -9.35
N ARG A 239 -12.33 2.21 -8.64
CA ARG A 239 -13.41 1.39 -9.23
C ARG A 239 -14.11 2.11 -10.38
N ARG A 240 -14.37 3.42 -10.24
CA ARG A 240 -14.95 4.25 -11.32
C ARG A 240 -14.01 4.36 -12.52
N ARG A 241 -12.70 4.49 -12.30
CA ARG A 241 -11.71 4.53 -13.39
C ARG A 241 -11.61 3.20 -14.12
N PHE A 242 -11.55 2.08 -13.38
CA PHE A 242 -11.55 0.73 -13.94
C PHE A 242 -12.78 0.46 -14.81
N ARG A 243 -13.98 0.80 -14.31
CA ARG A 243 -15.23 0.64 -15.08
C ARG A 243 -15.23 1.46 -16.37
N ARG A 244 -14.67 2.67 -16.36
CA ARG A 244 -14.54 3.50 -17.58
C ARG A 244 -13.60 2.87 -18.60
N MET A 245 -12.45 2.35 -18.16
CA MET A 245 -11.50 1.64 -19.02
C MET A 245 -12.14 0.41 -19.67
N ARG A 246 -12.77 -0.47 -18.89
CA ARG A 246 -13.48 -1.66 -19.39
C ARG A 246 -14.58 -1.34 -20.40
N ARG A 247 -15.36 -0.26 -20.18
CA ARG A 247 -16.37 0.18 -21.16
C ARG A 247 -15.74 0.64 -22.47
N GLY A 248 -14.60 1.32 -22.41
CA GLY A 248 -13.84 1.71 -23.60
C GLY A 248 -13.33 0.52 -24.39
N GLU A 249 -12.75 -0.48 -23.72
CA GLU A 249 -12.29 -1.73 -24.35
C GLU A 249 -13.42 -2.48 -25.04
N LEU A 250 -14.56 -2.65 -24.36
CA LEU A 250 -15.73 -3.31 -24.95
C LEU A 250 -16.31 -2.53 -26.13
N GLY A 251 -16.28 -1.19 -26.08
CA GLY A 251 -16.67 -0.34 -27.20
C GLY A 251 -15.77 -0.54 -28.41
N ALA A 252 -14.45 -0.56 -28.21
CA ALA A 252 -13.47 -0.79 -29.27
C ALA A 252 -13.65 -2.16 -29.93
N VAL A 253 -13.86 -3.23 -29.15
CA VAL A 253 -14.12 -4.58 -29.68
C VAL A 253 -15.40 -4.62 -30.52
N ARG A 254 -16.48 -3.94 -30.07
CA ARG A 254 -17.73 -3.87 -30.85
C ARG A 254 -17.55 -3.12 -32.18
N HIS A 255 -16.77 -2.05 -32.19
CA HIS A 255 -16.46 -1.33 -33.43
C HIS A 255 -15.65 -2.18 -34.41
N LEU A 256 -14.71 -2.98 -33.92
CA LEU A 256 -13.94 -3.91 -34.77
C LEU A 256 -14.81 -5.04 -35.32
N ALA A 257 -15.72 -5.60 -34.52
CA ALA A 257 -16.66 -6.63 -34.98
C ALA A 257 -17.62 -6.08 -36.06
N ALA A 258 -18.18 -4.88 -35.85
CA ALA A 258 -19.05 -4.23 -36.82
C ALA A 258 -18.33 -3.86 -38.13
N ALA A 259 -17.03 -3.56 -38.08
CA ALA A 259 -16.22 -3.32 -39.27
C ALA A 259 -15.91 -4.60 -40.06
N GLY A 260 -15.74 -5.75 -39.38
CA GLY A 260 -15.55 -7.05 -40.01
C GLY A 260 -16.79 -7.54 -40.78
N ASP A 261 -17.98 -7.38 -40.19
CA ASP A 261 -19.24 -7.75 -40.86
C ASP A 261 -19.54 -6.88 -42.09
N ALA A 262 -19.05 -5.63 -42.11
CA ALA A 262 -19.21 -4.74 -43.25
C ALA A 262 -18.30 -5.11 -44.44
N SER A 263 -17.20 -5.85 -44.23
CA SER A 263 -16.29 -6.27 -45.30
C SER A 263 -16.73 -7.52 -46.07
N ASP A 264 -17.60 -8.36 -45.50
CA ASP A 264 -18.08 -9.59 -46.17
C ASP A 264 -19.31 -9.35 -47.08
N GLY A 265 -19.88 -8.13 -47.08
CA GLY A 265 -21.06 -7.78 -47.87
C GLY A 265 -20.82 -6.87 -49.08
N ALA A 266 -19.60 -6.37 -49.31
CA ALA A 266 -19.33 -5.31 -50.29
C ALA A 266 -18.53 -5.79 -51.51
N GLY A 267 -19.15 -6.63 -52.33
CA GLY A 267 -18.83 -6.65 -53.77
C GLY A 267 -19.43 -5.40 -54.42
N GLY A 268 -18.68 -4.30 -54.51
CA GLY A 268 -19.13 -3.14 -55.30
C GLY A 268 -18.46 -1.81 -55.00
N SER A 269 -17.52 -1.43 -55.89
CA SER A 269 -17.08 -0.08 -56.29
C SER A 269 -16.58 0.94 -55.26
N ALA A 270 -15.32 1.32 -55.52
CA ALA A 270 -14.52 2.44 -55.03
C ALA A 270 -15.24 3.78 -54.80
N ALA A 271 -14.81 4.51 -53.76
CA ALA A 271 -14.32 5.89 -53.87
C ALA A 271 -13.67 6.37 -52.55
N SER A 272 -12.60 7.14 -52.70
CA SER A 272 -11.73 7.71 -51.67
C SER A 272 -12.39 8.73 -50.74
N ALA A 273 -11.94 8.80 -49.49
CA ALA A 273 -11.71 10.08 -48.82
C ALA A 273 -10.74 9.90 -47.64
N SER A 274 -9.66 10.69 -47.66
CA SER A 274 -8.60 10.73 -46.67
C SER A 274 -8.90 11.73 -45.56
N GLY A 275 -8.56 11.40 -44.33
CA GLY A 275 -8.45 12.31 -43.18
C GLY A 275 -8.09 11.46 -41.95
N GLY A 276 -6.87 11.47 -41.43
CA GLY A 276 -6.08 12.65 -41.06
C GLY A 276 -6.40 12.97 -39.60
N GLY A 277 -5.89 12.15 -38.68
CA GLY A 277 -6.17 12.28 -37.25
C GLY A 277 -5.17 11.51 -36.40
N ASP A 278 -4.01 12.13 -36.18
CA ASP A 278 -2.97 11.67 -35.25
C ASP A 278 -3.48 11.73 -33.80
N GLY A 279 -4.13 10.66 -33.37
CA GLY A 279 -4.40 10.38 -31.97
C GLY A 279 -3.26 9.55 -31.39
N HIS A 280 -2.34 10.20 -30.66
CA HIS A 280 -1.34 9.54 -29.83
C HIS A 280 -2.03 8.62 -28.79
N TYR A 281 -2.15 7.34 -29.12
CA TYR A 281 -2.60 6.29 -28.21
C TYR A 281 -1.50 5.99 -27.18
N TYR A 282 -1.66 6.55 -25.98
CA TYR A 282 -1.02 5.99 -24.80
C TYR A 282 -1.65 4.64 -24.47
N GLY A 283 -0.84 3.58 -24.56
CA GLY A 283 -1.13 2.31 -23.90
C GLY A 283 -1.10 1.11 -24.83
N LYS A 284 0.10 0.58 -25.08
CA LYS A 284 0.26 -0.82 -25.46
C LYS A 284 -0.52 -1.67 -24.45
N PRO A 285 -1.48 -2.53 -24.86
CA PRO A 285 -2.09 -3.46 -23.93
C PRO A 285 -0.99 -4.37 -23.34
N PRO A 286 -1.09 -4.75 -22.05
CA PRO A 286 -0.19 -5.75 -21.49
C PRO A 286 -0.32 -7.03 -22.32
N LYS A 287 0.80 -7.49 -22.86
CA LYS A 287 0.91 -8.83 -23.46
C LYS A 287 0.66 -9.85 -22.35
N PHE A 288 -0.58 -10.29 -22.21
CA PHE A 288 -0.87 -11.52 -21.50
C PHE A 288 -0.70 -12.67 -22.50
N LEU A 289 0.20 -13.60 -22.13
CA LEU A 289 0.37 -14.95 -22.68
C LEU A 289 1.10 -15.05 -24.03
N SER A 290 2.39 -15.36 -23.93
CA SER A 290 3.11 -16.34 -24.76
C SER A 290 3.86 -17.26 -23.81
#